data_AF-A0A2V1NA96-F1
#
_entry.id   AF-A0A2V1NA96-F1
#
_cell.length_a   1.000
_cell.length_b   1.000
_cell.length_c   1.000
_cell.angle_alpha   90.00
_cell.angle_beta   90.00
_cell.angle_gamma   90.00
#
_symmetry.space_group_name_H-M   'P 1'
#
loop_
_entity.id
_entity.type
_entity.pdbx_description
1 polymer ?
#
loop_
_entity_poly.entity_id
_entity_poly.type
_entity_poly.pdbx_seq_one_letter_code
_entity_poly.pdbx_strand_id
1 'polypeptide(L)'
;MNTLLLALARLTPDPDRVRALAIDPDLDPAAFLEAAARHKLLPLIGRHVHRHHLDRGVGALPHAWVATSAYVANRARNLALADEFGAVQRELTSHQVRYALRKGFMLAEGVYGDPGARRIGDLDLALHPEDTGRAHAALTRLGYVQGELAVDGDRVVPYGSTGERPGRGDDGEFLPYRKAGLRAEVPEFYVDLCTVLPEAPLGLPEVPMADVLERARGAVRCGSPARELHPVDQLIDLWAQLSTPARALLDGKPDGGFLPLAKLLDVALLSARLTDADWALTEALVSRPGLWPALDAVPRLTALVFPGSTPSPFADGPAAVPGLTARLTA
;
A
#
# COMPACT_ATOMS: atom_id res chain seq x y z
N MET A 1 19.22 -14.75 7.96
CA MET A 1 18.57 -13.57 7.33
C MET A 1 17.04 -13.63 7.39
N ASN A 2 16.40 -14.63 6.78
CA ASN A 2 14.95 -14.66 6.53
C ASN A 2 14.07 -14.57 7.79
N THR A 3 14.49 -15.21 8.88
CA THR A 3 13.77 -15.23 10.17
C THR A 3 13.78 -13.89 10.90
N LEU A 4 14.91 -13.16 10.90
CA LEU A 4 15.01 -11.83 11.51
C LEU A 4 14.12 -10.83 10.77
N LEU A 5 14.13 -10.85 9.43
CA LEU A 5 13.30 -9.98 8.62
C LEU A 5 11.80 -10.24 8.88
N LEU A 6 11.38 -11.50 8.94
CA LEU A 6 9.99 -11.87 9.25
C LEU A 6 9.58 -11.50 10.68
N ALA A 7 10.49 -11.59 11.65
CA ALA A 7 10.24 -11.15 13.02
C ALA A 7 9.98 -9.64 13.10
N LEU A 8 10.71 -8.88 12.28
CA LEU A 8 10.56 -7.41 12.17
C LEU A 8 9.47 -6.96 11.20
N ALA A 9 8.92 -7.85 10.37
CA ALA A 9 7.78 -7.59 9.48
C ALA A 9 6.44 -7.63 10.23
N ARG A 10 6.38 -7.05 11.44
CA ARG A 10 5.22 -7.06 12.34
C ARG A 10 5.04 -5.67 12.92
N LEU A 11 3.79 -5.20 13.09
CA LEU A 11 3.56 -3.89 13.71
C LEU A 11 4.01 -3.85 15.19
N THR A 12 3.97 -5.01 15.85
CA THR A 12 4.38 -5.23 17.25
C THR A 12 5.28 -6.48 17.33
N PRO A 13 6.59 -6.35 17.03
CA PRO A 13 7.52 -7.46 17.13
C PRO A 13 7.83 -7.79 18.60
N ASP A 14 8.22 -9.04 18.86
CA ASP A 14 8.83 -9.43 20.13
C ASP A 14 10.31 -8.98 20.14
N PRO A 15 10.69 -7.99 20.97
CA PRO A 15 12.06 -7.45 20.97
C PRO A 15 13.10 -8.46 21.45
N ASP A 16 12.76 -9.38 22.36
CA ASP A 16 13.69 -10.38 22.87
C ASP A 16 13.99 -11.42 21.79
N ARG A 17 12.95 -11.84 21.07
CA ARG A 17 13.11 -12.69 19.88
C ARG A 17 13.97 -12.02 18.81
N VAL A 18 13.75 -10.74 18.55
CA VAL A 18 14.56 -9.97 17.58
C VAL A 18 16.02 -9.92 18.01
N ARG A 19 16.32 -9.63 19.28
CA ARG A 19 17.70 -9.59 19.80
C ARG A 19 18.39 -10.94 19.69
N ALA A 20 17.67 -12.04 20.00
CA ALA A 20 18.20 -13.39 19.88
C ALA A 20 18.53 -13.75 18.41
N LEU A 21 17.72 -13.28 17.46
CA LEU A 21 17.97 -13.48 16.03
C LEU A 21 19.08 -12.57 15.48
N ALA A 22 19.32 -11.42 16.11
CA ALA A 22 20.33 -10.45 15.69
C ALA A 22 21.78 -10.88 16.02
N ILE A 23 21.97 -11.81 16.95
CA ILE A 23 23.29 -12.37 17.32
C ILE A 23 23.65 -13.65 16.56
N ASP A 24 22.81 -14.07 15.61
CA ASP A 24 23.08 -15.24 14.78
C ASP A 24 24.40 -15.03 14.00
N PRO A 25 25.41 -15.91 14.17
CA PRO A 25 26.70 -15.74 13.49
C PRO A 25 26.61 -15.84 11.96
N ASP A 26 25.55 -16.45 11.42
CA ASP A 26 25.31 -16.55 9.99
C ASP A 26 24.51 -15.35 9.43
N LEU A 27 24.22 -14.35 10.26
CA LEU A 27 23.59 -13.11 9.81
C LEU A 27 24.60 -12.26 9.04
N ASP A 28 24.39 -12.11 7.74
CA ASP A 28 25.01 -11.06 6.94
C ASP A 28 24.24 -9.73 7.13
N PRO A 29 24.85 -8.71 7.75
CA PRO A 29 24.20 -7.41 7.94
C PRO A 29 23.85 -6.66 6.65
N ALA A 30 24.68 -6.78 5.61
CA ALA A 30 24.47 -6.09 4.36
C ALA A 30 23.28 -6.70 3.61
N ALA A 31 23.25 -8.03 3.51
CA ALA A 31 22.13 -8.75 2.91
C ALA A 31 20.81 -8.50 3.66
N PHE A 32 20.85 -8.41 5.00
CA PHE A 32 19.68 -8.06 5.80
C PHE A 32 19.13 -6.66 5.47
N LEU A 33 20.00 -5.65 5.37
CA LEU A 33 19.59 -4.29 4.99
C LEU A 33 19.03 -4.23 3.57
N GLU A 34 19.66 -4.92 2.63
CA GLU A 34 19.18 -5.02 1.25
C GLU A 34 17.78 -5.65 1.21
N ALA A 35 17.58 -6.78 1.89
CA ALA A 35 16.28 -7.43 1.99
C ALA A 35 15.24 -6.52 2.66
N ALA A 36 15.60 -5.84 3.75
CA ALA A 36 14.73 -4.86 4.41
C ALA A 36 14.31 -3.71 3.47
N ALA A 37 15.23 -3.22 2.64
CA ALA A 37 14.94 -2.19 1.64
C ALA A 37 14.01 -2.74 0.55
N ARG A 38 14.34 -3.90 -0.02
CA ARG A 38 13.60 -4.56 -1.09
C ARG A 38 12.17 -4.88 -0.68
N HIS A 39 11.98 -5.37 0.56
CA HIS A 39 10.67 -5.66 1.13
C HIS A 39 9.93 -4.43 1.67
N LYS A 40 10.50 -3.22 1.53
CA LYS A 40 9.92 -1.93 1.95
C LYS A 40 9.68 -1.85 3.47
N LEU A 41 10.53 -2.50 4.26
CA LEU A 41 10.42 -2.60 5.71
C LEU A 41 11.36 -1.66 6.49
N LEU A 42 12.32 -0.99 5.82
CA LEU A 42 13.29 -0.11 6.51
C LEU A 42 12.64 0.92 7.46
N PRO A 43 11.58 1.67 7.08
CA PRO A 43 10.94 2.61 8.00
C PRO A 43 10.27 1.92 9.19
N LEU A 44 9.64 0.77 8.98
CA LEU A 44 9.02 -0.02 10.05
C LEU A 44 10.08 -0.55 11.03
N ILE A 45 11.19 -1.09 10.51
CA ILE A 45 12.34 -1.52 11.32
C ILE A 45 12.91 -0.35 12.11
N GLY A 46 13.09 0.82 11.49
CA GLY A 46 13.56 2.02 12.19
C GLY A 46 12.65 2.45 13.33
N ARG A 47 11.32 2.36 13.14
CA ARG A 47 10.36 2.56 14.23
C ARG A 47 10.59 1.56 15.37
N HIS A 48 10.82 0.28 15.07
CA HIS A 48 11.10 -0.72 16.09
C HIS A 48 12.41 -0.47 16.83
N VAL A 49 13.46 -0.09 16.11
CA VAL A 49 14.73 0.33 16.70
C VAL A 49 14.50 1.45 17.70
N HIS A 50 13.80 2.50 17.29
CA HIS A 50 13.49 3.63 18.16
C HIS A 50 12.67 3.21 19.40
N ARG A 51 11.57 2.48 19.19
CA ARG A 51 10.61 2.10 20.24
C ARG A 51 11.15 1.07 21.23
N HIS A 52 11.96 0.12 20.77
CA HIS A 52 12.44 -1.01 21.57
C HIS A 52 13.96 -0.98 21.84
N HIS A 53 14.62 0.12 21.47
CA HIS A 53 16.04 0.37 21.71
C HIS A 53 16.94 -0.74 21.13
N LEU A 54 16.60 -1.20 19.92
CA LEU A 54 17.31 -2.30 19.24
C LEU A 54 18.66 -1.86 18.66
N ASP A 55 19.12 -0.65 18.95
CA ASP A 55 20.40 -0.07 18.56
C ASP A 55 21.50 -0.25 19.61
N ARG A 56 21.17 -0.77 20.79
CA ARG A 56 22.07 -0.87 21.94
C ARG A 56 21.96 -2.19 22.68
N GLY A 57 23.04 -2.54 23.39
CA GLY A 57 23.15 -3.75 24.19
C GLY A 57 23.44 -5.01 23.37
N VAL A 58 23.38 -6.17 24.02
CA VAL A 58 23.50 -7.47 23.36
C VAL A 58 22.33 -7.67 22.41
N GLY A 59 22.62 -8.16 21.20
CA GLY A 59 21.62 -8.30 20.13
C GLY A 59 21.14 -6.97 19.54
N ALA A 60 21.95 -5.91 19.63
CA ALA A 60 21.72 -4.72 18.83
C ALA A 60 21.70 -5.07 17.34
N LEU A 61 20.71 -4.54 16.62
CA LEU A 61 20.59 -4.71 15.18
C LEU A 61 21.78 -4.04 14.49
N PRO A 62 22.45 -4.76 13.58
CA PRO A 62 23.59 -4.19 12.89
C PRO A 62 23.12 -3.03 12.01
N HIS A 63 23.91 -1.95 11.98
CA HIS A 63 23.62 -0.73 11.23
C HIS A 63 22.20 -0.16 11.48
N ALA A 64 21.68 -0.31 12.70
CA ALA A 64 20.37 0.21 13.14
C ALA A 64 20.14 1.69 12.80
N TRP A 65 21.20 2.49 12.70
CA TRP A 65 21.15 3.89 12.27
C TRP A 65 20.57 4.07 10.86
N VAL A 66 20.80 3.13 9.91
CA VAL A 66 20.25 3.20 8.55
C VAL A 66 18.72 3.11 8.59
N ALA A 67 18.18 2.12 9.30
CA ALA A 67 16.75 1.95 9.46
C ALA A 67 16.12 3.13 10.22
N THR A 68 16.79 3.62 11.26
CA THR A 68 16.33 4.80 12.03
C THR A 68 16.28 6.05 11.15
N SER A 69 17.31 6.32 10.35
CA SER A 69 17.32 7.42 9.39
C SER A 69 16.20 7.27 8.35
N ALA A 70 15.97 6.05 7.84
CA ALA A 70 14.86 5.78 6.93
C ALA A 70 13.49 6.06 7.57
N TYR A 71 13.30 5.71 8.85
CA TYR A 71 12.08 6.03 9.59
C TYR A 71 11.86 7.54 9.75
N VAL A 72 12.90 8.27 10.19
CA VAL A 72 12.82 9.72 10.40
C VAL A 72 12.56 10.45 9.08
N ALA A 73 13.31 10.12 8.03
CA ALA A 73 13.13 10.71 6.71
C ALA A 73 11.75 10.37 6.12
N ASN A 74 11.29 9.11 6.26
CA ASN A 74 9.97 8.71 5.78
C ASN A 74 8.85 9.44 6.55
N ARG A 75 9.02 9.67 7.86
CA ARG A 75 8.05 10.44 8.64
C ARG A 75 7.96 11.89 8.15
N ALA A 76 9.10 12.56 7.95
CA ALA A 76 9.13 13.92 7.41
C ALA A 76 8.48 13.98 6.02
N ARG A 77 8.83 13.05 5.13
CA ARG A 77 8.22 12.90 3.80
C ARG A 77 6.71 12.75 3.88
N ASN A 78 6.22 11.82 4.71
CA ASN A 78 4.79 11.54 4.78
C ASN A 78 3.99 12.70 5.38
N LEU A 79 4.58 13.50 6.28
CA LEU A 79 3.96 14.74 6.75
C LEU A 79 3.86 15.78 5.63
N ALA A 80 4.91 15.96 4.82
CA ALA A 80 4.87 16.85 3.67
C ALA A 80 3.84 16.40 2.60
N LEU A 81 3.75 15.09 2.36
CA LEU A 81 2.71 14.50 1.51
C LEU A 81 1.30 14.72 2.09
N ALA A 82 1.13 14.58 3.41
CA ALA A 82 -0.14 14.82 4.07
C ALA A 82 -0.62 16.26 3.87
N ASP A 83 0.25 17.26 4.03
CA ASP A 83 -0.13 18.66 3.84
C ASP A 83 -0.68 18.93 2.43
N GLU A 84 0.02 18.44 1.39
CA GLU A 84 -0.39 18.60 0.00
C GLU A 84 -1.67 17.80 -0.31
N PHE A 85 -1.73 16.53 0.09
CA PHE A 85 -2.90 15.69 -0.20
C PHE A 85 -4.13 16.12 0.59
N GLY A 86 -3.96 16.76 1.75
CA GLY A 86 -5.04 17.45 2.45
C GLY A 86 -5.57 18.64 1.63
N ALA A 87 -4.70 19.37 0.91
CA ALA A 87 -5.15 20.43 -0.01
C ALA A 87 -5.93 19.87 -1.20
N VAL A 88 -5.47 18.75 -1.78
CA VAL A 88 -6.20 18.03 -2.84
C VAL A 88 -7.59 17.62 -2.36
N GLN A 89 -7.69 17.02 -1.17
CA GLN A 89 -8.98 16.61 -0.59
C GLN A 89 -9.94 17.79 -0.41
N ARG A 90 -9.44 18.93 0.08
CA ARG A 90 -10.25 20.16 0.24
C ARG A 90 -10.74 20.71 -1.10
N GLU A 91 -9.89 20.76 -2.12
CA GLU A 91 -10.26 21.26 -3.45
C GLU A 91 -11.29 20.34 -4.13
N LEU A 92 -11.13 19.01 -4.03
CA LEU A 92 -12.11 18.05 -4.54
C LEU A 92 -13.46 18.20 -3.82
N THR A 93 -13.42 18.35 -2.50
CA THR A 93 -14.61 18.56 -1.68
C THR A 93 -15.33 19.86 -2.03
N SER A 94 -14.60 20.97 -2.21
CA SER A 94 -15.20 22.27 -2.58
C SER A 94 -15.85 22.26 -3.96
N HIS A 95 -15.41 21.36 -4.85
CA HIS A 95 -15.99 21.14 -6.18
C HIS A 95 -17.03 20.01 -6.21
N GLN A 96 -17.44 19.49 -5.04
CA GLN A 96 -18.45 18.46 -4.88
C GLN A 96 -18.15 17.18 -5.69
N VAL A 97 -16.86 16.82 -5.79
CA VAL A 97 -16.43 15.56 -6.40
C VAL A 97 -16.80 14.41 -5.46
N ARG A 98 -17.50 13.38 -5.98
CA ARG A 98 -17.76 12.14 -5.25
C ARG A 98 -16.53 11.25 -5.37
N TYR A 99 -15.74 11.21 -4.30
CA TYR A 99 -14.55 10.38 -4.22
C TYR A 99 -14.44 9.65 -2.88
N ALA A 100 -13.55 8.66 -2.84
CA ALA A 100 -13.06 8.03 -1.64
C ALA A 100 -11.54 7.78 -1.77
N LEU A 101 -10.83 7.93 -0.66
CA LEU A 101 -9.43 7.53 -0.55
C LEU A 101 -9.34 6.01 -0.69
N ARG A 102 -8.51 5.56 -1.64
CA ARG A 102 -8.37 4.14 -1.97
C ARG A 102 -7.24 3.49 -1.17
N LYS A 103 -6.05 4.10 -1.09
CA LYS A 103 -4.85 3.49 -0.45
C LYS A 103 -3.93 4.53 0.23
N GLY A 104 -2.68 4.12 0.48
CA GLY A 104 -1.59 5.00 0.92
C GLY A 104 -1.75 5.47 2.36
N PHE A 105 -2.26 6.69 2.52
CA PHE A 105 -2.52 7.34 3.82
C PHE A 105 -3.54 6.60 4.67
N MET A 106 -4.47 5.94 4.00
CA MET A 106 -5.42 5.02 4.62
C MET A 106 -4.76 3.95 5.47
N LEU A 107 -3.68 3.37 4.94
CA LEU A 107 -2.93 2.34 5.65
C LEU A 107 -1.98 2.98 6.67
N ALA A 108 -1.23 4.01 6.28
CA ALA A 108 -0.22 4.61 7.18
C ALA A 108 -0.82 5.26 8.44
N GLU A 109 -1.83 6.12 8.30
CA GLU A 109 -2.49 6.77 9.44
C GLU A 109 -3.56 5.88 10.06
N GLY A 110 -4.41 5.30 9.21
CA GLY A 110 -5.59 4.54 9.66
C GLY A 110 -5.26 3.18 10.26
N VAL A 111 -4.31 2.44 9.67
CA VAL A 111 -3.98 1.05 10.04
C VAL A 111 -2.71 0.96 10.89
N TYR A 112 -1.60 1.56 10.45
CA TYR A 112 -0.32 1.52 11.18
C TYR A 112 -0.31 2.46 12.39
N GLY A 113 -1.09 3.55 12.34
CA GLY A 113 -1.16 4.55 13.42
C GLY A 113 0.12 5.36 13.61
N ASP A 114 1.03 5.33 12.63
CA ASP A 114 2.30 6.06 12.66
C ASP A 114 2.70 6.42 11.22
N PRO A 115 2.69 7.71 10.85
CA PRO A 115 3.02 8.14 9.50
C PRO A 115 4.48 7.85 9.12
N GLY A 116 5.39 7.56 10.06
CA GLY A 116 6.75 7.16 9.75
C GLY A 116 6.93 5.68 9.40
N ALA A 117 5.98 4.81 9.78
CA ALA A 117 6.17 3.36 9.74
C ALA A 117 6.03 2.73 8.35
N ARG A 118 5.23 3.35 7.47
CA ARG A 118 4.93 2.84 6.13
C ARG A 118 5.26 3.90 5.09
N ARG A 119 6.00 3.53 4.05
CA ARG A 119 6.28 4.44 2.93
C ARG A 119 5.01 4.66 2.09
N ILE A 120 4.76 5.91 1.74
CA ILE A 120 3.67 6.31 0.84
C ILE A 120 4.28 6.87 -0.45
N GLY A 121 3.73 6.49 -1.60
CA GLY A 121 4.16 6.98 -2.90
C GLY A 121 3.27 8.11 -3.42
N ASP A 122 1.97 7.90 -3.29
CA ASP A 122 0.92 8.51 -4.07
C ASP A 122 -0.40 8.67 -3.29
N LEU A 123 -1.29 9.47 -3.85
CA LEU A 123 -2.69 9.57 -3.43
C LEU A 123 -3.58 8.83 -4.44
N ASP A 124 -3.98 7.60 -4.12
CA ASP A 124 -4.98 6.88 -4.90
C ASP A 124 -6.40 7.34 -4.55
N LEU A 125 -7.17 7.77 -5.55
CA LEU A 125 -8.56 8.20 -5.42
C LEU A 125 -9.50 7.33 -6.25
N ALA A 126 -10.50 6.75 -5.59
CA ALA A 126 -11.66 6.17 -6.25
C ALA A 126 -12.70 7.27 -6.47
N LEU A 127 -13.20 7.46 -7.69
CA LEU A 127 -14.15 8.54 -8.02
C LEU A 127 -15.31 8.07 -8.89
N HIS A 128 -16.43 8.78 -8.80
CA HIS A 128 -17.55 8.53 -9.69
C HIS A 128 -17.17 8.89 -11.14
N PRO A 129 -17.47 8.05 -12.16
CA PRO A 129 -17.09 8.32 -13.55
C PRO A 129 -17.53 9.70 -14.08
N GLU A 130 -18.71 10.15 -13.69
CA GLU A 130 -19.24 11.48 -14.07
C GLU A 130 -18.45 12.66 -13.48
N ASP A 131 -17.64 12.43 -12.45
CA ASP A 131 -16.93 13.50 -11.73
C ASP A 131 -15.49 13.67 -12.22
N THR A 132 -15.07 12.86 -13.20
CA THR A 132 -13.72 12.87 -13.78
C THR A 132 -13.29 14.25 -14.28
N GLY A 133 -14.17 14.98 -14.97
CA GLY A 133 -13.90 16.34 -15.44
C GLY A 133 -13.73 17.34 -14.29
N ARG A 134 -14.54 17.22 -13.23
CA ARG A 134 -14.45 18.08 -12.04
C ARG A 134 -13.17 17.81 -11.25
N ALA A 135 -12.79 16.53 -11.12
CA ALA A 135 -11.54 16.13 -10.50
C ALA A 135 -10.32 16.63 -11.29
N HIS A 136 -10.34 16.51 -12.62
CA HIS A 136 -9.30 17.06 -13.49
C HIS A 136 -9.14 18.57 -13.28
N ALA A 137 -10.24 19.33 -13.34
CA ALA A 137 -10.20 20.78 -13.14
C ALA A 137 -9.64 21.17 -11.76
N ALA A 138 -10.06 20.47 -10.70
CA ALA A 138 -9.56 20.68 -9.34
C ALA A 138 -8.05 20.42 -9.23
N LEU A 139 -7.55 19.31 -9.78
CA LEU A 139 -6.13 18.97 -9.77
C LEU A 139 -5.29 19.98 -10.57
N THR A 140 -5.75 20.36 -11.77
CA THR A 140 -5.08 21.36 -12.61
C THR A 140 -4.99 22.71 -11.91
N ARG A 141 -6.04 23.14 -11.19
CA ARG A 141 -6.02 24.37 -10.38
C ARG A 141 -4.98 24.35 -9.27
N LEU A 142 -4.71 23.18 -8.70
CA LEU A 142 -3.65 22.98 -7.71
C LEU A 142 -2.24 22.87 -8.31
N GLY A 143 -2.11 22.96 -9.64
CA GLY A 143 -0.84 22.89 -10.37
C GLY A 143 -0.40 21.48 -10.72
N TYR A 144 -1.30 20.49 -10.64
CA TYR A 144 -1.01 19.14 -11.13
C TYR A 144 -1.16 19.06 -12.65
N VAL A 145 -0.31 18.23 -13.26
CA VAL A 145 -0.25 18.01 -14.70
C VAL A 145 -0.06 16.52 -14.97
N GLN A 146 -0.67 15.98 -16.03
CA GLN A 146 -0.36 14.64 -16.50
C GLN A 146 0.91 14.66 -17.35
N GLY A 147 2.00 14.11 -16.81
CA GLY A 147 3.33 14.20 -17.41
C GLY A 147 4.40 13.49 -16.59
N GLU A 148 5.66 13.81 -16.88
CA GLU A 148 6.83 13.29 -16.16
C GLU A 148 7.60 14.41 -15.46
N LEU A 149 8.18 14.11 -14.31
CA LEU A 149 9.09 15.04 -13.66
C LEU A 149 10.32 15.25 -14.57
N ALA A 150 10.64 16.52 -14.86
CA ALA A 150 11.83 16.86 -15.60
C ALA A 150 13.09 16.40 -14.87
N VAL A 151 14.19 16.23 -15.60
CA VAL A 151 15.49 15.79 -15.06
C VAL A 151 15.99 16.73 -13.95
N ASP A 152 15.66 18.01 -14.04
CA ASP A 152 15.99 19.02 -13.01
C ASP A 152 15.18 18.86 -11.71
N GLY A 153 14.05 18.14 -11.74
CA GLY A 153 13.15 17.95 -10.60
C GLY A 153 12.24 19.15 -10.30
N ASP A 154 12.33 20.23 -11.09
CA ASP A 154 11.69 21.50 -10.75
C ASP A 154 10.30 21.66 -11.39
N ARG A 155 10.01 20.86 -12.43
CA ARG A 155 8.77 20.95 -13.20
C ARG A 155 8.31 19.61 -13.73
N VAL A 156 7.03 19.52 -14.06
CA VAL A 156 6.44 18.39 -14.78
C VAL A 156 6.36 18.75 -16.27
N VAL A 157 6.90 17.90 -17.13
CA VAL A 157 6.78 17.96 -18.59
C VAL A 157 5.52 17.21 -19.00
N PRO A 158 4.49 17.86 -19.57
CA PRO A 158 3.27 17.20 -19.98
C PRO A 158 3.52 16.09 -21.02
N TYR A 159 2.74 15.02 -21.00
CA TYR A 159 2.76 13.97 -22.05
C TYR A 159 2.27 14.49 -23.43
N GLY A 160 1.60 15.64 -23.46
CA GLY A 160 1.03 16.27 -24.65
C GLY A 160 0.34 17.60 -24.31
N SER A 161 -0.52 18.11 -25.19
CA SER A 161 -1.32 19.29 -24.84
C SER A 161 -2.30 18.97 -23.71
N THR A 162 -2.31 19.80 -22.66
CA THR A 162 -3.27 19.69 -21.55
C THR A 162 -4.65 20.09 -22.06
N GLY A 163 -5.43 19.12 -22.54
CA GLY A 163 -6.82 19.33 -22.92
C GLY A 163 -7.74 19.53 -21.70
N GLU A 164 -9.02 19.79 -21.95
CA GLU A 164 -10.03 19.95 -20.89
C GLU A 164 -10.44 18.63 -20.21
N ARG A 165 -9.86 17.50 -20.64
CA ARG A 165 -10.19 16.15 -20.17
C ARG A 165 -8.94 15.42 -19.68
N PRO A 166 -9.09 14.54 -18.67
CA PRO A 166 -8.01 13.67 -18.24
C PRO A 166 -7.58 12.73 -19.38
N GLY A 167 -6.27 12.71 -19.66
CA GLY A 167 -5.64 11.71 -20.51
C GLY A 167 -5.69 10.31 -19.90
N ARG A 168 -5.67 9.30 -20.76
CA ARG A 168 -5.68 7.87 -20.41
C ARG A 168 -4.57 7.13 -21.15
N GLY A 169 -4.06 6.06 -20.55
CA GLY A 169 -3.16 5.10 -21.20
C GLY A 169 -3.89 4.15 -22.15
N ASP A 170 -3.12 3.28 -22.80
CA ASP A 170 -3.64 2.28 -23.76
C ASP A 170 -4.52 1.21 -23.08
N ASP A 171 -4.32 1.00 -21.78
CA ASP A 171 -5.14 0.15 -20.91
C ASP A 171 -6.45 0.83 -20.46
N GLY A 172 -6.67 2.09 -20.86
CA GLY A 172 -7.82 2.89 -20.45
C GLY A 172 -7.72 3.45 -19.04
N GLU A 173 -6.64 3.18 -18.29
CA GLU A 173 -6.39 3.79 -16.98
C GLU A 173 -6.05 5.27 -17.14
N PHE A 174 -6.30 6.05 -16.09
CA PHE A 174 -5.93 7.47 -16.11
C PHE A 174 -4.41 7.60 -16.09
N LEU A 175 -3.88 8.49 -16.93
CA LEU A 175 -2.50 8.93 -16.74
C LEU A 175 -2.39 9.65 -15.39
N PRO A 176 -1.30 9.46 -14.65
CA PRO A 176 -1.18 10.02 -13.33
C PRO A 176 -1.01 11.53 -13.34
N TYR A 177 -1.48 12.18 -12.29
CA TYR A 177 -1.26 13.60 -12.05
C TYR A 177 -0.02 13.81 -11.21
N ARG A 178 0.91 14.62 -11.72
CA ARG A 178 2.16 14.95 -11.05
C ARG A 178 2.25 16.43 -10.77
N LYS A 179 2.93 16.78 -9.69
CA LYS A 179 3.32 18.15 -9.34
C LYS A 179 4.72 18.11 -8.74
N ALA A 180 5.60 19.01 -9.19
CA ALA A 180 6.94 19.13 -8.62
C ALA A 180 6.82 19.49 -7.14
N GLY A 181 7.54 18.75 -6.29
CA GLY A 181 7.43 18.92 -4.85
C GLY A 181 8.31 20.05 -4.32
N LEU A 182 9.43 20.33 -4.99
CA LEU A 182 10.42 21.35 -4.62
C LEU A 182 10.88 21.26 -3.16
N ARG A 183 10.90 20.04 -2.61
CA ARG A 183 11.32 19.73 -1.24
C ARG A 183 12.30 18.56 -1.26
N ALA A 184 13.28 18.57 -0.37
CA ALA A 184 14.29 17.51 -0.31
C ALA A 184 13.66 16.14 0.00
N GLU A 185 12.63 16.11 0.83
CA GLU A 185 11.91 14.91 1.23
C GLU A 185 10.86 14.44 0.21
N VAL A 186 10.35 15.35 -0.64
CA VAL A 186 9.32 15.09 -1.65
C VAL A 186 9.71 15.76 -2.96
N PRO A 187 10.35 15.04 -3.91
CA PRO A 187 10.71 15.59 -5.20
C PRO A 187 9.47 15.78 -6.10
N GLU A 188 8.44 14.95 -5.92
CA GLU A 188 7.17 15.05 -6.64
C GLU A 188 6.00 14.58 -5.77
N PHE A 189 4.84 15.19 -6.01
CA PHE A 189 3.54 14.74 -5.55
C PHE A 189 2.82 14.02 -6.69
N TYR A 190 2.12 12.95 -6.35
CA TYR A 190 1.52 12.05 -7.32
C TYR A 190 0.08 11.71 -6.89
N VAL A 191 -0.88 11.88 -7.80
CA VAL A 191 -2.30 11.59 -7.57
C VAL A 191 -2.80 10.69 -8.69
N ASP A 192 -3.35 9.55 -8.29
CA ASP A 192 -3.95 8.57 -9.19
C ASP A 192 -5.46 8.60 -9.09
N LEU A 193 -6.11 8.56 -10.25
CA LEU A 193 -7.55 8.51 -10.37
C LEU A 193 -7.99 7.13 -10.80
N CYS A 194 -9.07 6.65 -10.21
CA CYS A 194 -9.62 5.34 -10.47
C CYS A 194 -11.14 5.43 -10.49
N THR A 195 -11.77 5.06 -11.60
CA THR A 195 -13.25 5.03 -11.74
C THR A 195 -13.83 3.62 -11.64
N VAL A 196 -12.96 2.62 -11.53
CA VAL A 196 -13.30 1.20 -11.42
C VAL A 196 -12.35 0.59 -10.41
N LEU A 197 -12.86 0.19 -9.23
CA LEU A 197 -12.05 -0.61 -8.32
C LEU A 197 -11.82 -1.98 -8.97
N PRO A 198 -10.64 -2.58 -8.81
CA PRO A 198 -10.32 -3.79 -9.54
C PRO A 198 -11.24 -4.95 -9.13
N GLU A 199 -12.20 -5.25 -10.01
CA GLU A 199 -12.69 -6.59 -10.32
C GLU A 199 -12.28 -6.98 -11.75
N ALA A 200 -11.04 -6.68 -12.16
CA ALA A 200 -10.53 -7.15 -13.45
C ALA A 200 -9.04 -7.50 -13.46
N PRO A 201 -8.62 -8.60 -12.80
CA PRO A 201 -7.84 -9.59 -13.53
C PRO A 201 -8.84 -10.31 -14.47
N LEU A 202 -8.82 -10.00 -15.77
CA LEU A 202 -9.47 -10.78 -16.83
C LEU A 202 -11.03 -10.68 -16.93
N GLY A 203 -11.58 -9.50 -17.24
CA GLY A 203 -12.94 -9.40 -17.82
C GLY A 203 -14.09 -9.92 -16.95
N LEU A 204 -13.95 -9.87 -15.63
CA LEU A 204 -15.02 -10.22 -14.69
C LEU A 204 -16.02 -9.05 -14.54
N PRO A 205 -17.27 -9.30 -14.09
CA PRO A 205 -18.25 -8.24 -13.85
C PRO A 205 -17.73 -7.24 -12.82
N GLU A 206 -17.90 -5.94 -13.04
CA GLU A 206 -17.43 -4.87 -12.14
C GLU A 206 -18.41 -4.62 -10.97
N VAL A 207 -17.91 -4.33 -9.75
CA VAL A 207 -18.71 -3.58 -8.76
C VAL A 207 -18.87 -2.16 -9.29
N PRO A 208 -20.11 -1.67 -9.45
CA PRO A 208 -20.33 -0.27 -9.79
C PRO A 208 -19.64 0.64 -8.76
N MET A 209 -18.84 1.59 -9.24
CA MET A 209 -18.17 2.56 -8.36
C MET A 209 -19.17 3.37 -7.52
N ALA A 210 -20.41 3.53 -7.99
CA ALA A 210 -21.49 4.13 -7.21
C ALA A 210 -21.72 3.37 -5.89
N ASP A 211 -21.83 2.04 -5.93
CA ASP A 211 -22.05 1.19 -4.75
C ASP A 211 -20.85 1.23 -3.80
N VAL A 212 -19.64 1.23 -4.36
CA VAL A 212 -18.38 1.38 -3.61
C VAL A 212 -18.36 2.72 -2.86
N LEU A 213 -18.69 3.80 -3.57
CA LEU A 213 -18.74 5.14 -2.98
C LEU A 213 -19.92 5.30 -2.03
N GLU A 214 -21.01 4.55 -2.18
CA GLU A 214 -22.10 4.55 -1.21
C GLU A 214 -21.64 3.97 0.13
N ARG A 215 -20.93 2.83 0.11
CA ARG A 215 -20.36 2.18 1.31
C ARG A 215 -19.19 2.92 1.95
N ALA A 216 -18.54 3.84 1.22
CA ALA A 216 -17.42 4.62 1.72
C ALA A 216 -17.77 5.34 3.04
N ARG A 217 -16.84 5.36 3.98
CA ARG A 217 -17.07 5.90 5.33
C ARG A 217 -16.39 7.26 5.49
N GLY A 218 -16.95 8.12 6.34
CA GLY A 218 -16.32 9.39 6.69
C GLY A 218 -15.07 9.16 7.54
N ALA A 219 -14.02 9.93 7.28
CA ALA A 219 -12.76 9.87 8.00
C ALA A 219 -12.05 11.21 8.01
N VAL A 220 -11.00 11.29 8.84
CA VAL A 220 -10.02 12.39 8.78
C VAL A 220 -8.69 11.79 8.38
N ARG A 221 -8.15 12.22 7.25
CA ARG A 221 -6.86 11.80 6.72
C ARG A 221 -6.11 13.03 6.24
N CYS A 222 -4.80 13.04 6.41
CA CYS A 222 -3.98 14.16 5.96
C CYS A 222 -4.46 15.51 6.55
N GLY A 223 -4.99 15.49 7.78
CA GLY A 223 -5.58 16.65 8.44
C GLY A 223 -6.88 17.21 7.82
N SER A 224 -7.49 16.51 6.86
CA SER A 224 -8.72 16.94 6.19
C SER A 224 -9.85 15.92 6.40
N PRO A 225 -11.11 16.36 6.60
CA PRO A 225 -12.26 15.49 6.41
C PRO A 225 -12.28 14.94 4.98
N ALA A 226 -12.52 13.65 4.84
CA ALA A 226 -12.64 12.96 3.57
C ALA A 226 -13.52 11.72 3.71
N ARG A 227 -13.76 11.04 2.59
CA ARG A 227 -14.29 9.69 2.58
C ARG A 227 -13.19 8.71 2.27
N GLU A 228 -13.24 7.55 2.88
CA GLU A 228 -12.36 6.42 2.60
C GLU A 228 -13.18 5.22 2.18
N LEU A 229 -12.60 4.34 1.37
CA LEU A 229 -13.26 3.09 1.03
C LEU A 229 -13.68 2.32 2.27
N HIS A 230 -14.76 1.56 2.17
CA HIS A 230 -15.12 0.61 3.23
C HIS A 230 -13.95 -0.38 3.45
N PRO A 231 -13.67 -0.83 4.69
CA PRO A 231 -12.56 -1.76 4.93
C PRO A 231 -12.60 -3.04 4.08
N VAL A 232 -13.79 -3.55 3.78
CA VAL A 232 -13.99 -4.69 2.85
C VAL A 232 -13.59 -4.34 1.41
N ASP A 233 -14.02 -3.18 0.90
CA ASP A 233 -13.64 -2.73 -0.46
C ASP A 233 -12.13 -2.48 -0.54
N GLN A 234 -11.51 -1.95 0.52
CA GLN A 234 -10.05 -1.82 0.63
C GLN A 234 -9.35 -3.18 0.60
N LEU A 235 -9.87 -4.19 1.31
CA LEU A 235 -9.26 -5.51 1.37
C LEU A 235 -9.31 -6.20 0.01
N ILE A 236 -10.45 -6.16 -0.67
CA ILE A 236 -10.62 -6.73 -2.01
C ILE A 236 -9.74 -5.99 -3.02
N ASP A 237 -9.66 -4.66 -2.95
CA ASP A 237 -8.77 -3.86 -3.79
C ASP A 237 -7.29 -4.27 -3.61
N LEU A 238 -6.84 -4.50 -2.37
CA LEU A 238 -5.50 -5.00 -2.09
C LEU A 238 -5.30 -6.42 -2.63
N TRP A 239 -6.28 -7.32 -2.48
CA TRP A 239 -6.17 -8.67 -3.03
C TRP A 239 -6.05 -8.64 -4.55
N ALA A 240 -6.83 -7.82 -5.23
CA ALA A 240 -6.79 -7.75 -6.69
C ALA A 240 -5.43 -7.26 -7.20
N GLN A 241 -4.87 -6.21 -6.61
CA GLN A 241 -3.56 -5.67 -6.99
C GLN A 241 -2.40 -6.64 -6.75
N LEU A 242 -2.52 -7.50 -5.75
CA LEU A 242 -1.46 -8.43 -5.36
C LEU A 242 -1.67 -9.84 -5.94
N SER A 243 -2.78 -10.09 -6.64
CA SER A 243 -3.20 -11.41 -7.11
C SER A 243 -2.19 -12.06 -8.05
N THR A 244 -1.74 -11.37 -9.10
CA THR A 244 -0.78 -11.90 -10.08
C THR A 244 0.55 -12.33 -9.45
N PRO A 245 1.29 -11.46 -8.69
CA PRO A 245 2.53 -11.89 -8.05
C PRO A 245 2.29 -12.94 -6.95
N ALA A 246 1.19 -12.86 -6.18
CA ALA A 246 0.90 -13.87 -5.16
C ALA A 246 0.63 -15.25 -5.79
N ARG A 247 -0.13 -15.30 -6.90
CA ARG A 247 -0.39 -16.52 -7.66
C ARG A 247 0.90 -17.14 -8.16
N ALA A 248 1.75 -16.33 -8.79
CA ALA A 248 2.98 -16.82 -9.38
C ALA A 248 3.98 -17.35 -8.33
N LEU A 249 3.98 -16.79 -7.11
CA LEU A 249 4.69 -17.33 -5.94
C LEU A 249 4.12 -18.66 -5.44
N LEU A 250 2.79 -18.81 -5.38
CA LEU A 250 2.14 -20.04 -4.96
C LEU A 250 2.29 -21.16 -6.00
N ASP A 251 2.20 -20.84 -7.28
CA ASP A 251 2.41 -21.77 -8.40
C ASP A 251 3.89 -22.18 -8.54
N GLY A 252 4.78 -21.50 -7.82
CA GLY A 252 6.21 -21.76 -7.82
C GLY A 252 6.90 -21.49 -9.15
N LYS A 253 6.41 -20.50 -9.91
CA LYS A 253 7.02 -20.11 -11.18
C LYS A 253 8.45 -19.60 -10.93
N PRO A 254 9.45 -20.02 -11.73
CA PRO A 254 10.86 -19.68 -11.51
C PRO A 254 11.13 -18.16 -11.56
N ASP A 255 10.37 -17.42 -12.38
CA ASP A 255 10.38 -15.95 -12.44
C ASP A 255 9.17 -15.32 -11.72
N GLY A 256 8.57 -16.06 -10.78
CA GLY A 256 7.18 -15.98 -10.31
C GLY A 256 6.77 -14.74 -9.52
N GLY A 257 7.41 -13.59 -9.74
CA GLY A 257 7.05 -12.32 -9.15
C GLY A 257 7.62 -12.13 -7.74
N PHE A 258 8.15 -10.94 -7.50
CA PHE A 258 8.53 -10.50 -6.17
C PHE A 258 7.35 -9.79 -5.51
N LEU A 259 6.98 -10.20 -4.30
CA LEU A 259 5.96 -9.54 -3.49
C LEU A 259 6.58 -9.01 -2.19
N PRO A 260 6.67 -7.67 -1.99
CA PRO A 260 7.22 -7.10 -0.76
C PRO A 260 6.43 -7.55 0.47
N LEU A 261 7.13 -7.88 1.57
CA LEU A 261 6.49 -8.30 2.82
C LEU A 261 5.60 -7.20 3.40
N ALA A 262 5.97 -5.92 3.20
CA ALA A 262 5.13 -4.80 3.60
C ALA A 262 3.73 -4.82 2.95
N LYS A 263 3.59 -5.33 1.72
CA LYS A 263 2.29 -5.43 1.04
C LYS A 263 1.42 -6.53 1.64
N LEU A 264 2.00 -7.67 1.97
CA LEU A 264 1.29 -8.71 2.72
C LEU A 264 0.95 -8.23 4.14
N LEU A 265 1.82 -7.43 4.76
CA LEU A 265 1.57 -6.87 6.09
C LEU A 265 0.38 -5.90 6.06
N ASP A 266 0.24 -5.09 5.01
CA ASP A 266 -0.94 -4.24 4.80
C ASP A 266 -2.23 -5.08 4.82
N VAL A 267 -2.25 -6.20 4.09
CA VAL A 267 -3.39 -7.14 4.07
C VAL A 267 -3.64 -7.72 5.46
N ALA A 268 -2.60 -8.24 6.13
CA ALA A 268 -2.74 -8.84 7.45
C ALA A 268 -3.30 -7.86 8.50
N LEU A 269 -2.80 -6.62 8.51
CA LEU A 269 -3.24 -5.60 9.45
C LEU A 269 -4.66 -5.10 9.15
N LEU A 270 -5.06 -5.04 7.89
CA LEU A 270 -6.42 -4.67 7.51
C LEU A 270 -7.41 -5.80 7.88
N SER A 271 -7.07 -7.05 7.55
CA SER A 271 -7.87 -8.23 7.89
C SER A 271 -8.13 -8.34 9.40
N ALA A 272 -7.13 -8.06 10.23
CA ALA A 272 -7.25 -8.10 11.69
C ALA A 272 -8.22 -7.06 12.29
N ARG A 273 -8.70 -6.10 11.47
CA ARG A 273 -9.64 -5.06 11.88
C ARG A 273 -11.07 -5.29 11.39
N LEU A 274 -11.29 -6.30 10.56
CA LEU A 274 -12.61 -6.64 10.06
C LEU A 274 -13.44 -7.32 11.14
N THR A 275 -14.71 -6.95 11.21
CA THR A 275 -15.72 -7.61 12.06
C THR A 275 -16.31 -8.83 11.35
N ASP A 276 -17.08 -9.65 12.07
CA ASP A 276 -17.81 -10.77 11.47
C ASP A 276 -18.76 -10.32 10.34
N ALA A 277 -19.38 -9.14 10.49
CA ALA A 277 -20.23 -8.55 9.45
C ALA A 277 -19.42 -8.11 8.22
N ASP A 278 -18.20 -7.61 8.42
CA ASP A 278 -17.31 -7.27 7.31
C ASP A 278 -16.84 -8.53 6.56
N TRP A 279 -16.56 -9.63 7.27
CA TRP A 279 -16.21 -10.91 6.65
C TRP A 279 -17.39 -11.53 5.89
N ALA A 280 -18.61 -11.46 6.43
CA ALA A 280 -19.82 -11.86 5.71
C ALA A 280 -20.04 -11.05 4.43
N LEU A 281 -19.80 -9.73 4.47
CA LEU A 281 -19.84 -8.89 3.27
C LEU A 281 -18.73 -9.26 2.29
N THR A 282 -17.53 -9.59 2.78
CA THR A 282 -16.40 -10.03 1.97
C THR A 282 -16.76 -11.30 1.21
N GLU A 283 -17.32 -12.30 1.91
CA GLU A 283 -17.82 -13.55 1.30
C GLU A 283 -18.88 -13.27 0.24
N ALA A 284 -19.85 -12.40 0.52
CA ALA A 284 -20.90 -12.04 -0.43
C ALA A 284 -20.34 -11.38 -1.70
N LEU A 285 -19.35 -10.50 -1.58
CA LEU A 285 -18.72 -9.84 -2.72
C LEU A 285 -17.86 -10.81 -3.54
N VAL A 286 -17.05 -11.66 -2.90
CA VAL A 286 -16.17 -12.60 -3.63
C VAL A 286 -16.86 -13.85 -4.15
N SER A 287 -18.10 -14.10 -3.73
CA SER A 287 -18.97 -15.16 -4.27
C SER A 287 -19.43 -14.89 -5.71
N ARG A 288 -19.16 -13.70 -6.25
CA ARG A 288 -19.39 -13.39 -7.67
C ARG A 288 -18.59 -14.36 -8.56
N PRO A 289 -19.19 -14.85 -9.68
CA PRO A 289 -18.53 -15.83 -10.54
C PRO A 289 -17.11 -15.40 -10.97
N GLY A 290 -16.13 -16.26 -10.72
CA GLY A 290 -14.74 -16.08 -11.13
C GLY A 290 -13.89 -15.19 -10.21
N LEU A 291 -14.49 -14.42 -9.30
CA LEU A 291 -13.73 -13.47 -8.48
C LEU A 291 -12.86 -14.14 -7.42
N TRP A 292 -13.43 -15.04 -6.61
CA TRP A 292 -12.65 -15.75 -5.61
C TRP A 292 -11.45 -16.53 -6.19
N PRO A 293 -11.60 -17.36 -7.26
CA PRO A 293 -10.46 -18.01 -7.89
C PRO A 293 -9.38 -17.04 -8.42
N ALA A 294 -9.74 -15.82 -8.78
CA ALA A 294 -8.77 -14.82 -9.20
C ALA A 294 -7.98 -14.24 -8.00
N LEU A 295 -8.64 -14.06 -6.86
CA LEU A 295 -8.09 -13.35 -5.69
C LEU A 295 -7.48 -14.25 -4.60
N ASP A 296 -7.87 -15.52 -4.52
CA ASP A 296 -7.59 -16.42 -3.38
C ASP A 296 -6.09 -16.61 -3.02
N ALA A 297 -5.18 -16.33 -3.95
CA ALA A 297 -3.74 -16.43 -3.72
C ALA A 297 -3.25 -15.48 -2.61
N VAL A 298 -3.78 -14.26 -2.56
CA VAL A 298 -3.32 -13.23 -1.61
C VAL A 298 -3.67 -13.55 -0.15
N PRO A 299 -4.94 -13.84 0.22
CA PRO A 299 -5.28 -14.16 1.60
C PRO A 299 -4.58 -15.43 2.10
N ARG A 300 -4.41 -16.45 1.24
CA ARG A 300 -3.65 -17.67 1.55
C ARG A 300 -2.17 -17.39 1.83
N LEU A 301 -1.51 -16.65 0.94
CA LEU A 301 -0.11 -16.28 1.11
C LEU A 301 0.09 -15.40 2.35
N THR A 302 -0.85 -14.49 2.60
CA THR A 302 -0.85 -13.65 3.81
C THR A 302 -0.95 -14.51 5.07
N ALA A 303 -1.86 -15.47 5.12
CA ALA A 303 -2.03 -16.37 6.28
C ALA A 303 -0.79 -17.24 6.54
N LEU A 304 -0.07 -17.65 5.49
CA LEU A 304 1.19 -18.40 5.61
C LEU A 304 2.30 -17.56 6.28
N VAL A 305 2.46 -16.31 5.84
CA VAL A 305 3.50 -15.40 6.36
C VAL A 305 3.10 -14.82 7.72
N PHE A 306 1.81 -14.58 7.90
CA PHE A 306 1.21 -13.95 9.06
C PHE A 306 0.09 -14.84 9.65
N PRO A 307 0.45 -15.92 10.37
CA PRO A 307 -0.54 -16.85 10.94
C PRO A 307 -1.60 -16.14 11.79
N GLY A 308 -2.86 -16.53 11.59
CA GLY A 308 -4.01 -15.94 12.29
C GLY A 308 -4.49 -14.60 11.74
N SER A 309 -3.87 -14.04 10.69
CA SER A 309 -4.30 -12.76 10.11
C SER A 309 -5.58 -12.87 9.27
N THR A 310 -5.89 -14.06 8.77
CA THR A 310 -6.99 -14.31 7.82
C THR A 310 -7.80 -15.50 8.33
N PRO A 311 -9.14 -15.40 8.42
CA PRO A 311 -9.99 -16.51 8.87
C PRO A 311 -10.23 -17.54 7.75
N SER A 312 -10.67 -18.74 8.14
CA SER A 312 -11.30 -19.70 7.21
C SER A 312 -12.64 -19.13 6.71
N PRO A 313 -13.03 -19.36 5.44
CA PRO A 313 -12.36 -20.19 4.44
C PRO A 313 -11.27 -19.48 3.63
N PHE A 314 -11.06 -18.18 3.83
CA PHE A 314 -10.13 -17.40 3.00
C PHE A 314 -8.65 -17.79 3.19
N ALA A 315 -8.30 -18.30 4.36
CA ALA A 315 -6.99 -18.85 4.65
C ALA A 315 -6.79 -20.30 4.13
N ASP A 316 -7.86 -20.99 3.76
CA ASP A 316 -7.83 -22.42 3.42
C ASP A 316 -7.21 -22.63 2.05
N GLY A 317 -6.27 -23.56 1.92
CA GLY A 317 -5.54 -23.84 0.67
C GLY A 317 -4.38 -24.80 0.91
N PRO A 318 -3.66 -25.22 -0.16
CA PRO A 318 -2.60 -26.21 -0.01
C PRO A 318 -1.51 -25.70 0.94
N ALA A 319 -1.24 -26.48 1.97
CA ALA A 319 -0.14 -26.23 2.89
C ALA A 319 1.20 -26.37 2.16
N ALA A 320 2.09 -25.43 2.42
CA ALA A 320 3.51 -25.47 2.09
C ALA A 320 3.84 -25.71 0.60
N VAL A 321 3.99 -24.63 -0.16
CA VAL A 321 4.74 -24.72 -1.42
C VAL A 321 6.23 -24.85 -1.05
N PRO A 322 6.93 -25.92 -1.48
CA PRO A 322 8.33 -26.12 -1.12
C PRO A 322 9.19 -24.90 -1.46
N GLY A 323 10.02 -24.47 -0.51
CA GLY A 323 10.88 -23.31 -0.69
C GLY A 323 10.17 -21.95 -0.74
N LEU A 324 8.86 -21.87 -0.48
CA LEU A 324 8.11 -20.60 -0.53
C LEU A 324 8.65 -19.55 0.42
N THR A 325 8.96 -19.92 1.67
CA THR A 325 9.61 -19.00 2.61
C THR A 325 10.92 -18.49 2.05
N ALA A 326 11.75 -19.36 1.47
CA ALA A 326 12.99 -18.94 0.84
C ALA A 326 12.73 -17.96 -0.31
N ARG A 327 11.80 -18.26 -1.24
CA ARG A 327 11.44 -17.35 -2.36
C ARG A 327 10.83 -16.03 -1.91
N LEU A 328 10.12 -16.02 -0.79
CA LEU A 328 9.53 -14.81 -0.21
C LEU A 328 10.55 -13.89 0.45
N THR A 329 11.75 -14.38 0.76
CA THR A 329 12.75 -13.62 1.55
C THR A 329 14.14 -13.58 0.92
N ALA A 330 14.39 -14.38 -0.12
CA ALA A 330 15.56 -14.34 -0.99
C ALA A 330 15.38 -13.21 -1.99
#